data_AF-A0AAD9LP43-F1
#
_entry.id   AF-A0AAD9LP43-F1
#
_cell.length_a   1.000
_cell.length_b   1.000
_cell.length_c   1.000
_cell.angle_alpha   90.00
_cell.angle_beta   90.00
_cell.angle_gamma   90.00
#
_symmetry.space_group_name_H-M   'P 1'
#
loop_
_entity.id
_entity.type
_entity.pdbx_description
1 polymer ?
#
loop_
_entity_poly.entity_id
_entity_poly.type
_entity_poly.pdbx_seq_one_letter_code
_entity_poly.pdbx_strand_id
1 'polypeptide(L)'
;MQRMLSITRGKHTGKNNEHKEKNSKSATTDQGLASPTSPVNSISPPSPVATWEPVDSAQESPPPPPSSPTTHTASHSPSSVRPTIDLKVDTQLEAERVSPMSSPSSSPNSFKRNTSLTYRIKHLVSKEKRRFSCEGFDLDLTYVTQRLVALGYPAEKIEGIYRNHYRDVFRFFEQRHPGRYRVYNLCVERKYAPDEKFHGRVAEFGFEDHCPPPLSLMLPFCRDMHVWLEADPENVVAVHCKAGKGRTGVMLCVYMLYARIWRSAHGSLEYFAAARSKKQQGVTILSQRRFVNYFSEMCHRSESAKDLEELGSYEKEEAQERAMTLVDYHTQWLQETQGLPDGSSPRGVVGSKHRPHATPVLPSRVNLVLVAVVLCGTAGSKKTNSSAADWRIRVECGAIRPRVAVYDLAGTFQRVQRPKADGDSTKQAVELELQCNRVVVWDEVKVELRRRSSGSVGYFWFHTAFVPQVDDHFELLLPKSEIDKVAKDAKHGHKKFSPDFAVRLHFELATEQDGIKVPAAVNAEE
;
A
#
# COMPACT_ATOMS: atom_id res chain seq x y z
N MET A 1 -27.05 49.21 2.91
CA MET A 1 -27.68 48.61 4.11
C MET A 1 -26.55 47.90 4.87
N GLN A 2 -25.84 48.52 5.85
CA GLN A 2 -26.24 48.80 7.25
C GLN A 2 -26.70 47.52 7.99
N ARG A 3 -26.23 47.14 9.20
CA ARG A 3 -25.24 47.61 10.23
C ARG A 3 -24.59 46.33 10.84
N MET A 4 -23.33 46.26 11.28
CA MET A 4 -22.67 46.85 12.46
C MET A 4 -23.19 46.43 13.86
N LEU A 5 -22.35 45.67 14.59
CA LEU A 5 -22.07 45.63 16.05
C LEU A 5 -23.20 45.71 17.12
N SER A 6 -23.09 44.82 18.12
CA SER A 6 -23.45 45.13 19.52
C SER A 6 -22.60 44.32 20.52
N ILE A 7 -22.16 44.96 21.60
CA ILE A 7 -21.30 44.42 22.67
C ILE A 7 -22.03 44.48 24.03
N THR A 8 -21.69 43.55 24.93
CA THR A 8 -21.97 43.44 26.38
C THR A 8 -23.37 43.71 26.98
N ARG A 9 -23.79 42.77 27.84
CA ARG A 9 -24.17 43.08 29.23
C ARG A 9 -23.98 41.86 30.12
N GLY A 10 -23.53 42.08 31.36
CA GLY A 10 -23.55 41.07 32.42
C GLY A 10 -24.05 41.71 33.72
N LYS A 11 -24.45 40.88 34.70
CA LYS A 11 -24.47 41.24 36.13
C LYS A 11 -24.58 40.01 37.03
N HIS A 12 -24.02 40.14 38.24
CA HIS A 12 -24.00 39.15 39.31
C HIS A 12 -25.34 38.95 40.04
N THR A 13 -25.54 37.76 40.61
CA THR A 13 -25.69 37.44 42.05
C THR A 13 -25.35 35.94 42.23
N GLY A 14 -25.00 35.37 43.39
CA GLY A 14 -24.76 35.86 44.76
C GLY A 14 -24.02 34.77 45.59
N LYS A 15 -23.46 35.11 46.75
CA LYS A 15 -22.62 34.23 47.61
C LYS A 15 -23.45 33.27 48.49
N ASN A 16 -22.82 32.17 48.95
CA ASN A 16 -22.51 31.86 50.37
C ASN A 16 -21.80 30.49 50.46
N ASN A 17 -20.63 30.38 51.13
CA ASN A 17 -20.42 30.03 52.57
C ASN A 17 -20.92 28.61 52.92
N GLU A 18 -20.21 27.76 53.68
CA GLU A 18 -18.93 27.89 54.40
C GLU A 18 -18.41 26.50 54.87
N HIS A 19 -17.17 26.46 55.41
CA HIS A 19 -16.72 25.49 56.44
C HIS A 19 -16.57 23.99 56.07
N LYS A 20 -15.71 23.17 56.72
CA LYS A 20 -14.44 23.37 57.48
C LYS A 20 -13.81 21.99 57.73
N GLU A 21 -12.63 21.99 58.37
CA GLU A 21 -11.91 20.85 58.99
C GLU A 21 -11.22 19.85 58.03
N LYS A 22 -9.96 19.43 58.16
CA LYS A 22 -8.82 19.49 59.13
C LYS A 22 -8.41 18.08 59.61
N ASN A 23 -7.17 17.71 59.24
CA ASN A 23 -6.19 16.92 60.00
C ASN A 23 -6.60 15.67 60.82
N SER A 24 -6.05 14.52 60.43
CA SER A 24 -4.96 13.80 61.15
C SER A 24 -4.49 12.64 60.25
N LYS A 25 -3.21 12.23 60.09
CA LYS A 25 -2.01 12.06 60.94
C LYS A 25 -2.05 10.90 61.96
N SER A 26 -1.78 9.69 61.47
CA SER A 26 -0.86 8.66 62.02
C SER A 26 -0.92 7.44 61.07
N ALA A 27 0.11 6.69 60.64
CA ALA A 27 1.50 6.39 61.05
C ALA A 27 1.63 4.92 61.48
N THR A 28 2.53 4.17 60.81
CA THR A 28 3.07 2.83 61.15
C THR A 28 2.06 1.67 61.24
N THR A 29 2.34 0.49 60.69
CA THR A 29 3.48 -0.38 61.04
C THR A 29 4.01 -1.17 59.84
N ASP A 30 5.31 -1.43 59.86
CA ASP A 30 6.10 -2.22 58.90
C ASP A 30 6.35 -3.63 59.46
N GLN A 31 6.08 -4.68 58.67
CA GLN A 31 6.66 -6.02 58.82
C GLN A 31 6.72 -6.71 57.44
N GLY A 32 7.89 -7.28 57.11
CA GLY A 32 8.18 -7.85 55.79
C GLY A 32 8.31 -9.38 55.76
N LEU A 33 9.11 -9.86 54.78
CA LEU A 33 9.30 -11.26 54.35
C LEU A 33 8.04 -11.88 53.68
N ALA A 34 8.10 -12.50 52.50
CA ALA A 34 9.21 -13.18 51.86
C ALA A 34 9.05 -13.22 50.33
N SER A 35 10.17 -13.26 49.60
CA SER A 35 10.20 -13.65 48.19
C SER A 35 10.26 -15.17 48.05
N PRO A 36 9.60 -15.74 47.03
CA PRO A 36 10.18 -16.85 46.30
C PRO A 36 10.31 -16.52 44.81
N THR A 37 11.55 -16.43 44.35
CA THR A 37 11.90 -16.50 42.93
C THR A 37 11.82 -17.97 42.47
N SER A 38 11.16 -18.23 41.34
CA SER A 38 11.54 -19.25 40.32
C SER A 38 10.51 -19.24 39.17
N PRO A 39 10.88 -19.74 37.98
CA PRO A 39 10.38 -19.20 36.70
C PRO A 39 9.15 -19.96 36.19
N VAL A 40 8.53 -19.49 35.10
CA VAL A 40 7.90 -20.38 34.10
C VAL A 40 7.64 -19.68 32.75
N ASN A 41 8.12 -20.35 31.71
CA ASN A 41 7.70 -20.40 30.30
C ASN A 41 7.49 -19.10 29.48
N SER A 42 8.48 -18.86 28.61
CA SER A 42 8.25 -18.21 27.31
C SER A 42 7.21 -18.99 26.51
N ILE A 43 6.12 -18.32 26.12
CA ILE A 43 5.08 -18.89 25.26
C ILE A 43 5.54 -18.78 23.80
N SER A 44 5.66 -19.91 23.12
CA SER A 44 5.90 -19.96 21.66
C SER A 44 4.66 -19.46 20.90
N PRO A 45 4.81 -18.85 19.72
CA PRO A 45 3.65 -18.42 18.92
C PRO A 45 2.79 -19.63 18.51
N PRO A 46 1.45 -19.48 18.43
CA PRO A 46 0.54 -20.58 18.09
C PRO A 46 0.74 -21.04 16.64
N SER A 47 0.65 -22.35 16.41
CA SER A 47 0.80 -22.95 15.08
C SER A 47 -0.37 -22.58 14.15
N PRO A 48 -0.11 -22.05 12.95
CA PRO A 48 -1.14 -21.88 11.93
C PRO A 48 -1.51 -23.23 11.30
N VAL A 49 -2.75 -23.34 10.84
CA VAL A 49 -3.36 -24.54 10.24
C VAL A 49 -2.46 -25.21 9.19
N ALA A 50 -2.19 -26.51 9.38
CA ALA A 50 -1.41 -27.36 8.50
C ALA A 50 -2.21 -27.80 7.26
N THR A 51 -2.40 -26.91 6.30
CA THR A 51 -3.04 -27.19 4.99
C THR A 51 -2.40 -26.42 3.83
N TRP A 52 -1.08 -26.21 3.90
CA TRP A 52 -0.28 -25.49 2.89
C TRP A 52 0.72 -26.44 2.20
N GLU A 53 0.35 -27.71 2.04
CA GLU A 53 1.19 -28.68 1.35
C GLU A 53 1.19 -28.40 -0.17
N PRO A 54 2.36 -28.49 -0.84
CA PRO A 54 2.42 -28.43 -2.29
C PRO A 54 1.79 -29.70 -2.88
N VAL A 55 0.73 -29.55 -3.67
CA VAL A 55 0.20 -30.65 -4.48
C VAL A 55 1.22 -30.99 -5.55
N ASP A 56 1.76 -32.21 -5.50
CA ASP A 56 2.75 -32.71 -6.47
C ASP A 56 2.18 -32.61 -7.89
N SER A 57 2.67 -31.62 -8.62
CA SER A 57 2.20 -31.29 -9.97
C SER A 57 3.21 -31.86 -10.95
N ALA A 58 2.83 -32.97 -11.60
CA ALA A 58 3.65 -33.62 -12.61
C ALA A 58 4.15 -32.61 -13.65
N GLN A 59 5.44 -32.72 -14.01
CA GLN A 59 6.09 -31.77 -14.92
C GLN A 59 5.48 -31.85 -16.33
N GLU A 60 4.67 -30.86 -16.70
CA GLU A 60 4.45 -30.53 -18.11
C GLU A 60 5.20 -29.23 -18.45
N SER A 61 6.12 -29.31 -19.41
CA SER A 61 7.02 -28.20 -19.73
C SER A 61 6.27 -27.12 -20.53
N PRO A 62 6.46 -25.82 -20.24
CA PRO A 62 5.83 -24.76 -21.02
C PRO A 62 6.38 -24.75 -22.47
N PRO A 63 5.53 -24.53 -23.49
CA PRO A 63 6.00 -24.44 -24.87
C PRO A 63 6.89 -23.20 -25.09
N PRO A 64 7.87 -23.26 -26.00
CA PRO A 64 8.79 -22.16 -26.24
C PRO A 64 8.08 -20.92 -26.85
N PRO A 65 8.57 -19.70 -26.57
CA PRO A 65 8.01 -18.48 -27.14
C PRO A 65 8.23 -18.41 -28.66
N PRO A 66 7.34 -17.73 -29.41
CA PRO A 66 7.48 -17.60 -30.86
C PRO A 66 8.72 -16.78 -31.24
N SER A 67 9.46 -17.27 -32.24
CA SER A 67 10.69 -16.65 -32.74
C SER A 67 10.43 -15.34 -33.50
N SER A 68 11.19 -14.29 -33.17
CA SER A 68 11.20 -13.01 -33.89
C SER A 68 11.56 -13.18 -35.38
N PRO A 69 10.94 -12.40 -36.30
CA PRO A 69 11.17 -12.54 -37.73
C PRO A 69 12.60 -12.16 -38.14
N THR A 70 13.24 -13.04 -38.90
CA THR A 70 14.62 -12.88 -39.38
C THR A 70 14.66 -11.97 -40.60
N THR A 71 15.30 -10.80 -40.51
CA THR A 71 15.59 -9.97 -41.68
C THR A 71 16.77 -10.54 -42.45
N HIS A 72 16.50 -11.22 -43.57
CA HIS A 72 17.52 -11.64 -44.51
C HIS A 72 18.20 -10.44 -45.16
N THR A 73 19.53 -10.36 -45.04
CA THR A 73 20.38 -9.54 -45.89
C THR A 73 20.50 -10.17 -47.27
N ALA A 74 20.08 -9.44 -48.31
CA ALA A 74 20.40 -9.75 -49.69
C ALA A 74 20.75 -8.46 -50.43
N SER A 75 22.04 -8.28 -50.72
CA SER A 75 22.52 -7.29 -51.68
C SER A 75 22.09 -7.66 -53.09
N HIS A 76 21.65 -6.72 -53.92
CA HIS A 76 22.07 -6.59 -55.34
C HIS A 76 21.47 -5.32 -55.99
N SER A 77 22.32 -4.64 -56.75
CA SER A 77 22.04 -3.58 -57.75
C SER A 77 22.90 -3.91 -58.99
N PRO A 78 22.74 -3.30 -60.19
CA PRO A 78 21.82 -2.22 -60.58
C PRO A 78 21.09 -2.43 -61.94
N SER A 79 20.32 -1.41 -62.36
CA SER A 79 20.33 -0.76 -63.71
C SER A 79 19.00 -0.59 -64.49
N SER A 80 18.68 0.69 -64.73
CA SER A 80 18.08 1.36 -65.91
C SER A 80 16.90 0.75 -66.69
N VAL A 81 15.79 1.49 -66.82
CA VAL A 81 15.49 2.42 -67.96
C VAL A 81 14.23 3.25 -67.64
N ARG A 82 14.12 4.47 -68.19
CA ARG A 82 13.03 5.46 -68.01
C ARG A 82 12.33 5.76 -69.36
N PRO A 83 11.11 6.32 -69.39
CA PRO A 83 10.90 7.79 -69.40
C PRO A 83 9.67 8.21 -68.53
N THR A 84 9.03 9.40 -68.53
CA THR A 84 9.14 10.69 -69.26
C THR A 84 8.58 11.85 -68.38
N ILE A 85 9.15 13.06 -68.49
CA ILE A 85 8.56 14.41 -68.79
C ILE A 85 7.17 14.81 -68.20
N ASP A 86 6.85 16.02 -67.69
CA ASP A 86 7.42 17.42 -67.64
C ASP A 86 7.29 18.01 -66.19
N LEU A 87 8.16 18.87 -65.60
CA LEU A 87 8.44 20.33 -65.80
C LEU A 87 7.22 21.27 -65.53
N LYS A 88 7.31 22.42 -64.83
CA LYS A 88 8.41 23.40 -64.63
C LYS A 88 8.52 24.00 -63.21
N VAL A 89 9.66 24.67 -62.97
CA VAL A 89 9.99 25.58 -61.86
C VAL A 89 10.24 26.98 -62.45
N ASP A 90 10.05 28.06 -61.68
CA ASP A 90 10.70 29.34 -61.93
C ASP A 90 11.27 29.94 -60.63
N THR A 91 12.38 30.68 -60.74
CA THR A 91 13.12 31.29 -59.62
C THR A 91 13.84 32.53 -60.14
N GLN A 92 13.73 33.68 -59.47
CA GLN A 92 14.59 34.84 -59.71
C GLN A 92 14.99 35.55 -58.41
N LEU A 93 16.22 36.06 -58.43
CA LEU A 93 16.86 36.91 -57.43
C LEU A 93 16.86 38.37 -57.93
N GLU A 94 16.85 39.35 -57.03
CA GLU A 94 17.94 40.34 -56.85
C GLU A 94 17.60 41.36 -55.74
N ALA A 95 18.55 42.25 -55.43
CA ALA A 95 18.56 43.06 -54.21
C ALA A 95 18.76 44.55 -54.48
N GLU A 96 18.27 45.42 -53.59
CA GLU A 96 18.75 46.82 -53.49
C GLU A 96 18.66 47.40 -52.05
N ARG A 97 19.04 48.68 -51.87
CA ARG A 97 19.83 49.14 -50.71
C ARG A 97 19.34 50.51 -50.14
N VAL A 98 19.60 50.73 -48.84
CA VAL A 98 19.71 52.04 -48.11
C VAL A 98 18.42 52.74 -47.57
N SER A 99 18.55 53.32 -46.37
CA SER A 99 17.53 53.95 -45.48
C SER A 99 17.57 55.51 -45.55
N PRO A 100 16.70 56.34 -44.89
CA PRO A 100 16.55 56.41 -43.40
C PRO A 100 15.19 56.86 -42.76
N MET A 101 15.06 56.55 -41.45
CA MET A 101 14.30 57.21 -40.36
C MET A 101 12.82 57.67 -40.50
N SER A 102 11.96 57.10 -39.64
CA SER A 102 11.40 57.82 -38.46
C SER A 102 10.65 56.88 -37.50
N SER A 103 10.74 57.14 -36.19
CA SER A 103 10.05 56.39 -35.12
C SER A 103 8.79 57.16 -34.66
N PRO A 104 7.76 56.49 -34.07
CA PRO A 104 7.81 56.34 -32.61
C PRO A 104 7.17 55.06 -32.01
N SER A 105 7.77 54.61 -30.91
CA SER A 105 7.20 53.90 -29.75
C SER A 105 5.93 53.03 -29.87
N SER A 106 6.09 51.72 -29.61
CA SER A 106 5.32 51.01 -28.55
C SER A 106 6.03 49.72 -28.12
N SER A 107 5.93 49.37 -26.83
CA SER A 107 6.79 48.35 -26.20
C SER A 107 6.34 46.90 -26.43
N PRO A 108 7.27 45.92 -26.52
CA PRO A 108 6.93 44.51 -26.62
C PRO A 108 6.76 43.86 -25.24
N ASN A 109 5.62 43.20 -24.97
CA ASN A 109 5.50 42.29 -23.83
C ASN A 109 4.27 41.36 -23.91
N SER A 110 4.47 40.05 -24.15
CA SER A 110 3.81 38.94 -23.43
C SER A 110 3.94 37.57 -24.14
N PHE A 111 5.14 36.98 -24.17
CA PHE A 111 5.33 35.53 -24.43
C PHE A 111 6.17 34.82 -23.36
N LYS A 112 6.08 35.28 -22.09
CA LYS A 112 6.67 34.60 -20.91
C LYS A 112 5.77 34.76 -19.67
N ARG A 113 4.74 33.92 -19.50
CA ARG A 113 3.93 33.94 -18.26
C ARG A 113 3.26 32.64 -17.76
N ASN A 114 3.39 31.50 -18.44
CA ASN A 114 2.71 30.24 -18.05
C ASN A 114 3.58 29.15 -17.38
N THR A 115 4.89 29.32 -17.25
CA THR A 115 5.79 28.32 -16.63
C THR A 115 5.68 28.27 -15.10
N SER A 116 5.63 29.44 -14.44
CA SER A 116 5.61 29.54 -12.97
C SER A 116 4.33 28.98 -12.33
N LEU A 117 3.17 29.22 -12.94
CA LEU A 117 1.89 28.74 -12.42
C LEU A 117 1.74 27.21 -12.54
N THR A 118 2.12 26.65 -13.69
CA THR A 118 2.06 25.21 -13.94
C THR A 118 3.07 24.45 -13.06
N TYR A 119 4.27 24.99 -12.87
CA TYR A 119 5.25 24.48 -11.89
C TYR A 119 4.69 24.44 -10.46
N ARG A 120 4.06 25.53 -9.98
CA ARG A 120 3.41 25.58 -8.66
C ARG A 120 2.30 24.53 -8.51
N ILE A 121 1.50 24.32 -9.57
CA ILE A 121 0.43 23.31 -9.58
C ILE A 121 1.00 21.88 -9.56
N LYS A 122 2.04 21.58 -10.37
CA LYS A 122 2.73 20.27 -10.32
C LYS A 122 3.30 19.97 -8.94
N HIS A 123 3.95 20.95 -8.30
CA HIS A 123 4.43 20.83 -6.93
C HIS A 123 3.31 20.55 -5.93
N LEU A 124 2.17 21.25 -6.05
CA LEU A 124 0.99 21.05 -5.19
C LEU A 124 0.37 19.65 -5.32
N VAL A 125 0.42 19.04 -6.51
CA VAL A 125 -0.10 17.67 -6.73
C VAL A 125 0.91 16.59 -6.32
N SER A 126 2.21 16.82 -6.48
CA SER A 126 3.23 15.95 -5.86
C SER A 126 3.25 16.04 -4.32
N LYS A 127 2.75 17.15 -3.74
CA LYS A 127 2.74 17.42 -2.30
C LYS A 127 4.12 17.22 -1.67
N GLU A 128 4.27 16.14 -0.90
CA GLU A 128 5.42 15.84 -0.05
C GLU A 128 6.34 14.76 -0.64
N LYS A 129 6.07 14.30 -1.87
CA LYS A 129 6.87 13.30 -2.56
C LYS A 129 8.22 13.88 -3.02
N ARG A 130 9.25 13.04 -3.09
CA ARG A 130 10.50 13.42 -3.77
C ARG A 130 10.25 13.47 -5.28
N ARG A 131 10.71 14.55 -5.91
CA ARG A 131 10.69 14.74 -7.37
C ARG A 131 12.12 14.58 -7.88
N PHE A 132 12.26 14.04 -9.08
CA PHE A 132 13.50 14.04 -9.82
C PHE A 132 13.65 15.40 -10.52
N SER A 133 14.70 16.15 -10.19
CA SER A 133 14.94 17.52 -10.67
C SER A 133 16.39 17.71 -11.15
N CYS A 134 16.81 16.90 -12.13
CA CYS A 134 18.15 16.92 -12.74
C CYS A 134 18.05 16.86 -14.27
N GLU A 135 19.11 17.24 -14.99
CA GLU A 135 19.21 17.12 -16.47
C GLU A 135 18.03 17.73 -17.26
N GLY A 136 17.42 18.81 -16.75
CA GLY A 136 16.28 19.46 -17.40
C GLY A 136 14.96 18.67 -17.33
N PHE A 137 14.86 17.68 -16.44
CA PHE A 137 13.61 17.02 -16.07
C PHE A 137 13.10 17.54 -14.71
N ASP A 138 11.78 17.69 -14.58
CA ASP A 138 11.08 17.88 -13.30
C ASP A 138 9.90 16.90 -13.22
N LEU A 139 10.17 15.70 -12.69
CA LEU A 139 9.23 14.59 -12.67
C LEU A 139 8.90 14.17 -11.23
N ASP A 140 7.64 13.88 -10.97
CA ASP A 140 7.19 13.10 -9.81
C ASP A 140 7.61 11.63 -10.00
N LEU A 141 8.90 11.39 -9.84
CA LEU A 141 9.62 10.14 -10.05
C LEU A 141 10.64 9.98 -8.91
N THR A 142 10.84 8.77 -8.43
CA THR A 142 11.83 8.46 -7.40
C THR A 142 12.43 7.08 -7.65
N TYR A 143 13.76 7.00 -7.71
CA TYR A 143 14.49 5.74 -7.56
C TYR A 143 14.34 5.28 -6.11
N VAL A 144 13.58 4.21 -5.89
CA VAL A 144 13.45 3.54 -4.59
C VAL A 144 14.71 2.73 -4.34
N THR A 145 15.21 2.05 -5.37
CA THR A 145 16.61 1.60 -5.49
C THR A 145 17.13 2.07 -6.85
N GLN A 146 18.39 1.79 -7.19
CA GLN A 146 18.93 2.10 -8.52
C GLN A 146 18.10 1.49 -9.68
N ARG A 147 17.44 0.35 -9.44
CA ARG A 147 16.68 -0.41 -10.45
C ARG A 147 15.15 -0.32 -10.29
N LEU A 148 14.66 0.03 -9.10
CA LEU A 148 13.22 0.13 -8.79
C LEU A 148 12.75 1.59 -8.77
N VAL A 149 11.92 1.99 -9.75
CA VAL A 149 11.43 3.37 -9.89
C VAL A 149 9.95 3.47 -9.51
N ALA A 150 9.64 4.38 -8.58
CA ALA A 150 8.27 4.77 -8.22
C ALA A 150 7.87 6.05 -8.97
N LEU A 151 6.79 5.98 -9.75
CA LEU A 151 6.36 7.02 -10.68
C LEU A 151 4.93 7.51 -10.41
N GLY A 152 4.70 8.83 -10.53
CA GLY A 152 3.36 9.42 -10.62
C GLY A 152 2.82 9.34 -12.05
N TYR A 153 1.53 9.01 -12.20
CA TYR A 153 0.86 8.73 -13.48
C TYR A 153 1.31 9.62 -14.66
N PRO A 154 1.88 9.05 -15.74
CA PRO A 154 2.23 9.79 -16.94
C PRO A 154 0.97 10.15 -17.73
N ALA A 155 0.66 11.44 -17.80
CA ALA A 155 -0.55 11.98 -18.38
C ALA A 155 -0.34 12.59 -19.77
N GLU A 156 -1.29 12.37 -20.68
CA GLU A 156 -1.18 12.84 -22.08
C GLU A 156 -1.97 14.13 -22.37
N LYS A 157 -3.10 14.32 -21.69
CA LYS A 157 -4.04 15.43 -21.92
C LYS A 157 -3.73 16.59 -20.96
N ILE A 158 -4.67 17.52 -20.77
CA ILE A 158 -4.61 18.66 -19.84
C ILE A 158 -4.14 18.26 -18.42
N GLU A 159 -4.32 17.01 -18.00
CA GLU A 159 -3.75 16.51 -16.74
C GLU A 159 -2.21 16.58 -16.65
N GLY A 160 -1.47 16.56 -17.76
CA GLY A 160 -0.02 16.77 -17.80
C GLY A 160 0.42 18.20 -17.42
N ILE A 161 -0.52 19.13 -17.27
CA ILE A 161 -0.29 20.44 -16.65
C ILE A 161 -0.02 20.30 -15.15
N TYR A 162 -0.61 19.30 -14.49
CA TYR A 162 -0.52 19.10 -13.03
C TYR A 162 0.10 17.76 -12.59
N ARG A 163 0.27 16.80 -13.51
CA ARG A 163 1.06 15.57 -13.35
C ARG A 163 2.31 15.58 -14.23
N ASN A 164 3.05 14.47 -14.23
CA ASN A 164 4.07 14.21 -15.24
C ASN A 164 3.41 14.14 -16.62
N HIS A 165 3.98 14.83 -17.61
CA HIS A 165 3.51 14.71 -18.99
C HIS A 165 4.15 13.46 -19.63
N TYR A 166 3.37 12.66 -20.37
CA TYR A 166 3.85 11.38 -20.93
C TYR A 166 5.15 11.55 -21.72
N ARG A 167 5.24 12.56 -22.60
CA ARG A 167 6.45 12.83 -23.41
C ARG A 167 7.70 13.09 -22.56
N ASP A 168 7.57 13.72 -21.39
CA ASP A 168 8.70 14.00 -20.51
C ASP A 168 9.20 12.70 -19.84
N VAL A 169 8.28 11.82 -19.44
CA VAL A 169 8.58 10.51 -18.84
C VAL A 169 9.16 9.55 -19.86
N PHE A 170 8.60 9.54 -21.08
CA PHE A 170 9.13 8.77 -22.20
C PHE A 170 10.55 9.22 -22.56
N ARG A 171 10.78 10.53 -22.77
CA ARG A 171 12.12 11.08 -23.03
C ARG A 171 13.11 10.75 -21.91
N PHE A 172 12.67 10.78 -20.64
CA PHE A 172 13.51 10.42 -19.51
C PHE A 172 14.00 8.97 -19.59
N PHE A 173 13.11 8.02 -19.87
CA PHE A 173 13.49 6.61 -19.97
C PHE A 173 14.29 6.31 -21.24
N GLU A 174 13.96 6.87 -22.40
CA GLU A 174 14.78 6.69 -23.60
C GLU A 174 16.18 7.32 -23.48
N GLN A 175 16.33 8.42 -22.72
CA GLN A 175 17.64 9.07 -22.51
C GLN A 175 18.52 8.35 -21.48
N ARG A 176 17.93 7.80 -20.40
CA ARG A 176 18.69 7.20 -19.28
C ARG A 176 18.73 5.67 -19.28
N HIS A 177 17.76 5.02 -19.91
CA HIS A 177 17.57 3.57 -19.90
C HIS A 177 17.14 3.05 -21.29
N PRO A 178 17.80 3.43 -22.40
CA PRO A 178 17.38 3.06 -23.75
C PRO A 178 17.18 1.55 -23.89
N GLY A 179 15.97 1.12 -24.26
CA GLY A 179 15.58 -0.31 -24.35
C GLY A 179 15.45 -1.07 -23.02
N ARG A 180 15.95 -0.53 -21.91
CA ARG A 180 16.21 -1.22 -20.63
C ARG A 180 15.22 -0.90 -19.51
N TYR A 181 14.00 -0.48 -19.84
CA TYR A 181 12.95 -0.20 -18.86
C TYR A 181 11.62 -0.88 -19.19
N ARG A 182 10.93 -1.35 -18.15
CA ARG A 182 9.57 -1.90 -18.21
C ARG A 182 8.64 -1.15 -17.25
N VAL A 183 7.47 -0.76 -17.72
CA VAL A 183 6.51 0.09 -17.00
C VAL A 183 5.35 -0.74 -16.48
N TYR A 184 4.97 -0.54 -15.21
CA TYR A 184 3.88 -1.28 -14.57
C TYR A 184 2.74 -0.34 -14.18
N ASN A 185 1.59 -0.54 -14.82
CA ASN A 185 0.37 0.23 -14.57
C ASN A 185 -0.51 -0.45 -13.52
N LEU A 186 -0.66 0.20 -12.36
CA LEU A 186 -1.53 -0.28 -11.27
C LEU A 186 -2.94 0.33 -11.29
N CYS A 187 -3.32 1.04 -12.35
CA CYS A 187 -4.64 1.67 -12.47
C CYS A 187 -5.64 0.73 -13.16
N VAL A 188 -6.73 0.35 -12.49
CA VAL A 188 -7.92 -0.20 -13.19
C VAL A 188 -8.66 0.90 -13.96
N GLU A 189 -8.61 2.13 -13.45
CA GLU A 189 -9.40 3.25 -13.95
C GLU A 189 -8.80 3.92 -15.20
N ARG A 190 -7.57 3.56 -15.58
CA ARG A 190 -6.76 4.18 -16.63
C ARG A 190 -5.87 3.12 -17.26
N LYS A 191 -6.16 2.76 -18.50
CA LYS A 191 -5.36 1.83 -19.30
C LYS A 191 -4.61 2.60 -20.39
N TYR A 192 -3.55 1.98 -20.92
CA TYR A 192 -2.93 2.41 -22.16
C TYR A 192 -3.54 1.64 -23.33
N ALA A 193 -3.53 2.24 -24.52
CA ALA A 193 -3.74 1.45 -25.73
C ALA A 193 -2.56 0.47 -25.86
N PRO A 194 -2.81 -0.82 -26.20
CA PRO A 194 -1.74 -1.78 -26.45
C PRO A 194 -0.71 -1.24 -27.44
N ASP A 195 0.57 -1.53 -27.19
CA ASP A 195 1.74 -1.21 -28.02
C ASP A 195 2.04 0.28 -28.31
N GLU A 196 1.09 1.20 -28.10
CA GLU A 196 1.28 2.64 -28.38
C GLU A 196 2.26 3.36 -27.45
N LYS A 197 2.53 2.84 -26.25
CA LYS A 197 3.29 3.53 -25.20
C LYS A 197 4.53 2.76 -24.81
N PHE A 198 5.62 3.49 -24.54
CA PHE A 198 6.88 2.93 -24.05
C PHE A 198 7.40 1.75 -24.90
N HIS A 199 7.16 1.78 -26.22
CA HIS A 199 7.49 0.70 -27.16
C HIS A 199 6.94 -0.68 -26.76
N GLY A 200 5.70 -0.74 -26.26
CA GLY A 200 5.07 -1.98 -25.81
C GLY A 200 5.61 -2.54 -24.48
N ARG A 201 6.61 -1.90 -23.85
CA ARG A 201 7.21 -2.34 -22.58
C ARG A 201 6.34 -1.97 -21.37
N VAL A 202 5.05 -2.29 -21.42
CA VAL A 202 4.04 -1.98 -20.39
C VAL A 202 3.30 -3.23 -19.95
N ALA A 203 3.22 -3.47 -18.65
CA ALA A 203 2.41 -4.52 -18.05
C ALA A 203 1.30 -3.93 -17.16
N GLU A 204 0.11 -4.52 -17.18
CA GLU A 204 -1.05 -4.06 -16.39
C GLU A 204 -1.32 -4.98 -15.19
N PHE A 205 -1.22 -4.43 -13.99
CA PHE A 205 -1.53 -5.10 -12.72
C PHE A 205 -2.46 -4.20 -11.90
N GLY A 206 -3.62 -3.88 -12.48
CA GLY A 206 -4.56 -2.90 -11.94
C GLY A 206 -5.34 -3.39 -10.73
N PHE A 207 -5.46 -2.54 -9.69
CA PHE A 207 -6.43 -2.71 -8.60
C PHE A 207 -7.03 -1.36 -8.15
N GLU A 208 -8.15 -1.40 -7.43
CA GLU A 208 -8.92 -0.22 -7.03
C GLU A 208 -8.12 0.78 -6.17
N ASP A 209 -8.36 2.08 -6.36
CA ASP A 209 -7.65 3.10 -5.59
C ASP A 209 -8.04 3.05 -4.11
N HIS A 210 -7.06 3.27 -3.23
CA HIS A 210 -7.19 3.17 -1.77
C HIS A 210 -7.55 1.77 -1.20
N CYS A 211 -7.61 0.73 -2.01
CA CYS A 211 -7.73 -0.67 -1.55
C CYS A 211 -6.35 -1.37 -1.50
N PRO A 212 -6.19 -2.46 -0.74
CA PRO A 212 -5.09 -3.40 -0.99
C PRO A 212 -5.26 -4.10 -2.34
N PRO A 213 -4.19 -4.62 -2.96
CA PRO A 213 -4.30 -5.53 -4.09
C PRO A 213 -4.74 -6.93 -3.60
N PRO A 214 -5.37 -7.73 -4.47
CA PRO A 214 -5.58 -9.15 -4.23
C PRO A 214 -4.24 -9.88 -4.07
N LEU A 215 -4.16 -10.90 -3.21
CA LEU A 215 -2.92 -11.68 -3.06
C LEU A 215 -2.54 -12.41 -4.36
N SER A 216 -3.56 -12.89 -5.09
CA SER A 216 -3.38 -13.50 -6.41
C SER A 216 -2.77 -12.59 -7.47
N LEU A 217 -2.80 -11.26 -7.27
CA LEU A 217 -2.17 -10.27 -8.16
C LEU A 217 -0.69 -10.02 -7.79
N MET A 218 -0.32 -10.15 -6.52
CA MET A 218 1.03 -9.83 -6.03
C MET A 218 2.09 -10.77 -6.59
N LEU A 219 1.85 -12.08 -6.57
CA LEU A 219 2.85 -13.07 -6.97
C LEU A 219 3.18 -13.03 -8.48
N PRO A 220 2.20 -13.00 -9.41
CA PRO A 220 2.49 -12.83 -10.84
C PRO A 220 3.21 -11.52 -11.15
N PHE A 221 2.87 -10.44 -10.45
CA PHE A 221 3.57 -9.15 -10.55
C PHE A 221 5.06 -9.26 -10.15
N CYS A 222 5.34 -9.89 -9.01
CA CYS A 222 6.72 -10.08 -8.55
C CYS A 222 7.53 -10.95 -9.52
N ARG A 223 6.92 -12.02 -10.07
CA ARG A 223 7.56 -12.89 -11.07
C ARG A 223 7.88 -12.14 -12.37
N ASP A 224 6.95 -11.36 -12.91
CA ASP A 224 7.16 -10.56 -14.14
C ASP A 224 8.29 -9.52 -13.96
N MET A 225 8.31 -8.83 -12.81
CA MET A 225 9.40 -7.93 -12.44
C MET A 225 10.74 -8.66 -12.29
N HIS A 226 10.76 -9.81 -11.63
CA HIS A 226 12.00 -10.52 -11.36
C HIS A 226 12.61 -11.03 -12.67
N VAL A 227 11.83 -11.69 -13.53
CA VAL A 227 12.29 -12.14 -14.86
C VAL A 227 12.86 -10.98 -15.69
N TRP A 228 12.23 -9.81 -15.68
CA TRP A 228 12.77 -8.64 -16.38
C TRP A 228 14.08 -8.12 -15.77
N LEU A 229 14.21 -8.13 -14.44
CA LEU A 229 15.39 -7.62 -13.74
C LEU A 229 16.58 -8.60 -13.75
N GLU A 230 16.34 -9.91 -13.84
CA GLU A 230 17.41 -10.91 -14.00
C GLU A 230 17.92 -11.00 -15.44
N ALA A 231 17.15 -10.55 -16.43
CA ALA A 231 17.54 -10.65 -17.85
C ALA A 231 18.71 -9.74 -18.27
N ASP A 232 18.92 -8.61 -17.59
CA ASP A 232 20.07 -7.70 -17.77
C ASP A 232 20.27 -6.92 -16.45
N PRO A 233 21.47 -6.85 -15.85
CA PRO A 233 21.70 -6.08 -14.62
C PRO A 233 21.42 -4.57 -14.77
N GLU A 234 21.47 -4.02 -15.98
CA GLU A 234 21.13 -2.64 -16.28
C GLU A 234 19.62 -2.41 -16.52
N ASN A 235 18.80 -3.47 -16.54
CA ASN A 235 17.35 -3.31 -16.62
C ASN A 235 16.79 -2.60 -15.38
N VAL A 236 15.80 -1.73 -15.59
CA VAL A 236 15.04 -1.04 -14.55
C VAL A 236 13.53 -1.25 -14.73
N VAL A 237 12.77 -1.00 -13.66
CA VAL A 237 11.31 -1.12 -13.65
C VAL A 237 10.66 0.15 -13.11
N ALA A 238 9.59 0.60 -13.76
CA ALA A 238 8.88 1.84 -13.44
C ALA A 238 7.43 1.56 -13.05
N VAL A 239 7.17 1.49 -11.74
CA VAL A 239 5.85 1.16 -11.18
C VAL A 239 5.08 2.43 -10.89
N HIS A 240 3.86 2.56 -11.43
CA HIS A 240 3.02 3.74 -11.23
C HIS A 240 1.57 3.41 -10.91
N CYS A 241 0.93 4.36 -10.24
CA CYS A 241 -0.53 4.47 -10.14
C CYS A 241 -0.90 5.95 -10.35
N LYS A 242 -2.14 6.33 -10.04
CA LYS A 242 -2.61 7.73 -10.11
C LYS A 242 -1.72 8.78 -9.40
N ALA A 243 -1.05 8.38 -8.31
CA ALA A 243 -0.26 9.28 -7.46
C ALA A 243 1.11 8.73 -7.03
N GLY A 244 1.49 7.50 -7.40
CA GLY A 244 2.79 6.91 -7.08
C GLY A 244 3.11 6.83 -5.57
N LYS A 245 2.10 6.52 -4.73
CA LYS A 245 2.25 6.44 -3.25
C LYS A 245 1.70 5.13 -2.67
N GLY A 246 0.38 5.00 -2.50
CA GLY A 246 -0.23 3.82 -1.85
C GLY A 246 -0.06 2.53 -2.65
N ARG A 247 -0.80 2.40 -3.77
CA ARG A 247 -0.74 1.21 -4.66
C ARG A 247 0.69 0.87 -5.08
N THR A 248 1.43 1.84 -5.61
CA THR A 248 2.86 1.70 -5.98
C THR A 248 3.75 1.25 -4.83
N GLY A 249 3.54 1.79 -3.63
CA GLY A 249 4.31 1.41 -2.44
C GLY A 249 4.07 -0.05 -2.06
N VAL A 250 2.80 -0.50 -2.02
CA VAL A 250 2.48 -1.91 -1.73
C VAL A 250 3.21 -2.82 -2.71
N MET A 251 3.06 -2.58 -4.02
CA MET A 251 3.63 -3.46 -5.04
C MET A 251 5.17 -3.46 -5.03
N LEU A 252 5.81 -2.31 -4.79
CA LEU A 252 7.28 -2.27 -4.63
C LEU A 252 7.77 -2.90 -3.32
N CYS A 253 7.01 -2.81 -2.23
CA CYS A 253 7.37 -3.48 -0.97
C CYS A 253 7.29 -4.99 -1.11
N VAL A 254 6.23 -5.54 -1.73
CA VAL A 254 6.15 -7.00 -1.97
C VAL A 254 7.22 -7.49 -2.95
N TYR A 255 7.65 -6.68 -3.93
CA TYR A 255 8.82 -7.03 -4.74
C TYR A 255 10.12 -7.03 -3.92
N MET A 256 10.33 -6.05 -3.04
CA MET A 256 11.53 -6.03 -2.17
C MET A 256 11.57 -7.21 -1.18
N LEU A 257 10.40 -7.71 -0.74
CA LEU A 257 10.27 -8.94 0.03
C LEU A 257 10.56 -10.18 -0.82
N TYR A 258 9.98 -10.25 -2.03
CA TYR A 258 10.22 -11.34 -2.99
C TYR A 258 11.71 -11.46 -3.32
N ALA A 259 12.37 -10.36 -3.69
CA ALA A 259 13.79 -10.34 -4.00
C ALA A 259 14.73 -10.33 -2.78
N ARG A 260 14.21 -10.53 -1.55
CA ARG A 260 14.97 -10.54 -0.26
C ARG A 260 15.89 -9.33 -0.02
N ILE A 261 15.59 -8.19 -0.64
CA ILE A 261 16.21 -6.87 -0.38
C ILE A 261 15.85 -6.42 1.04
N TRP A 262 14.61 -6.67 1.44
CA TRP A 262 14.10 -6.54 2.81
C TRP A 262 13.47 -7.87 3.22
N ARG A 263 13.59 -8.24 4.49
CA ARG A 263 13.04 -9.52 4.96
C ARG A 263 11.73 -9.35 5.71
N SER A 264 11.55 -8.24 6.44
CA SER A 264 10.27 -7.91 7.05
C SER A 264 9.45 -6.90 6.23
N ALA A 265 8.13 -7.02 6.34
CA ALA A 265 7.19 -6.00 5.87
C ALA A 265 7.47 -4.63 6.49
N HIS A 266 7.94 -4.56 7.74
CA HIS A 266 8.30 -3.31 8.38
C HIS A 266 9.43 -2.60 7.62
N GLY A 267 10.54 -3.30 7.37
CA GLY A 267 11.70 -2.71 6.71
C GLY A 267 11.42 -2.25 5.28
N SER A 268 10.74 -3.08 4.49
CA SER A 268 10.32 -2.70 3.12
C SER A 268 9.40 -1.45 3.10
N LEU A 269 8.44 -1.36 4.03
CA LEU A 269 7.49 -0.26 4.13
C LEU A 269 8.14 1.06 4.54
N GLU A 270 9.04 1.05 5.53
CA GLU A 270 9.71 2.26 6.02
C GLU A 270 10.85 2.71 5.10
N TYR A 271 11.59 1.78 4.47
CA TYR A 271 12.54 2.11 3.40
C TYR A 271 11.84 2.79 2.21
N PHE A 272 10.70 2.25 1.74
CA PHE A 272 9.90 2.89 0.70
C PHE A 272 9.38 4.28 1.14
N ALA A 273 9.02 4.44 2.41
CA ALA A 273 8.61 5.74 2.96
C ALA A 273 9.74 6.78 2.90
N ALA A 274 10.97 6.38 3.22
CA ALA A 274 12.17 7.20 3.21
C ALA A 274 12.59 7.64 1.82
N ALA A 275 12.57 6.70 0.86
CA ALA A 275 12.76 6.99 -0.54
C ALA A 275 11.68 7.97 -1.05
N ARG A 276 10.41 7.60 -0.94
CA ARG A 276 9.35 8.28 -1.70
C ARG A 276 8.88 9.60 -1.11
N SER A 277 9.04 9.84 0.19
CA SER A 277 8.41 10.98 0.88
C SER A 277 9.38 11.79 1.75
N LYS A 278 9.35 13.12 1.59
CA LYS A 278 10.09 14.05 2.46
C LYS A 278 9.59 14.06 3.91
N LYS A 279 8.37 13.58 4.17
CA LYS A 279 7.78 13.42 5.50
C LYS A 279 7.71 11.97 5.97
N GLN A 280 8.48 11.06 5.37
CA GLN A 280 8.53 9.66 5.80
C GLN A 280 7.15 8.99 5.77
N GLN A 281 6.36 9.23 4.72
CA GLN A 281 5.02 8.66 4.54
C GLN A 281 4.88 7.96 3.18
N GLY A 282 5.22 6.68 3.15
CA GLY A 282 5.00 5.75 2.03
C GLY A 282 3.57 5.22 2.01
N VAL A 283 3.38 3.93 2.30
CA VAL A 283 2.06 3.31 2.44
C VAL A 283 1.47 3.67 3.81
N THR A 284 0.34 4.40 3.82
CA THR A 284 -0.30 4.93 5.04
C THR A 284 -1.73 4.43 5.27
N ILE A 285 -2.24 3.57 4.40
CA ILE A 285 -3.53 2.86 4.59
C ILE A 285 -3.21 1.56 5.31
N LEU A 286 -3.91 1.28 6.40
CA LEU A 286 -3.58 0.20 7.32
C LEU A 286 -3.87 -1.16 6.68
N SER A 287 -5.00 -1.27 5.97
CA SER A 287 -5.32 -2.42 5.12
C SER A 287 -4.24 -2.71 4.07
N GLN A 288 -3.64 -1.66 3.47
CA GLN A 288 -2.55 -1.82 2.50
C GLN A 288 -1.27 -2.35 3.17
N ARG A 289 -0.95 -1.90 4.39
CA ARG A 289 0.21 -2.42 5.16
C ARG A 289 -0.03 -3.86 5.62
N ARG A 290 -1.24 -4.20 6.07
CA ARG A 290 -1.62 -5.58 6.46
C ARG A 290 -1.41 -6.58 5.33
N PHE A 291 -1.73 -6.20 4.10
CA PHE A 291 -1.50 -7.05 2.93
C PHE A 291 0.00 -7.21 2.58
N VAL A 292 0.85 -6.23 2.87
CA VAL A 292 2.31 -6.42 2.78
C VAL A 292 2.80 -7.37 3.89
N ASN A 293 2.24 -7.31 5.10
CA ASN A 293 2.53 -8.29 6.15
C ASN A 293 2.14 -9.72 5.71
N TYR A 294 0.95 -9.94 5.15
CA TYR A 294 0.53 -11.25 4.64
C TYR A 294 1.50 -11.80 3.58
N PHE A 295 1.97 -10.95 2.65
CA PHE A 295 2.96 -11.39 1.66
C PHE A 295 4.34 -11.65 2.28
N SER A 296 4.77 -10.87 3.28
CA SER A 296 5.99 -11.11 4.05
C SER A 296 5.95 -12.46 4.78
N GLU A 297 4.79 -12.80 5.34
CA GLU A 297 4.54 -14.07 6.00
C GLU A 297 4.54 -15.24 5.01
N MET A 298 3.95 -15.09 3.82
CA MET A 298 4.06 -16.07 2.74
C MET A 298 5.52 -16.29 2.31
N CYS A 299 6.31 -15.23 2.18
CA CYS A 299 7.74 -15.33 1.87
C CYS A 299 8.51 -16.03 3.01
N HIS A 300 8.18 -15.76 4.27
CA HIS A 300 8.83 -16.37 5.42
C HIS A 300 8.52 -17.87 5.52
N ARG A 301 7.25 -18.26 5.39
CA ARG A 301 6.81 -19.66 5.37
C ARG A 301 7.38 -20.48 4.20
N SER A 302 7.81 -19.83 3.11
CA SER A 302 8.45 -20.49 1.96
C SER A 302 9.98 -20.69 2.10
N GLU A 303 10.57 -20.39 3.25
CA GLU A 303 12.00 -20.57 3.47
C GLU A 303 12.38 -22.04 3.63
N SER A 304 13.25 -22.53 2.75
CA SER A 304 13.86 -23.84 2.89
C SER A 304 15.00 -23.83 3.92
N ALA A 305 15.46 -25.01 4.33
CA ALA A 305 16.65 -25.14 5.17
C ALA A 305 17.89 -24.44 4.57
N LYS A 306 18.02 -24.44 3.23
CA LYS A 306 19.12 -23.75 2.52
C LYS A 306 18.98 -22.22 2.61
N ASP A 307 17.76 -21.69 2.52
CA ASP A 307 17.52 -20.27 2.70
C ASP A 307 17.84 -19.82 4.13
N LEU A 308 17.54 -20.65 5.14
CA LEU A 308 17.89 -20.39 6.53
C LEU A 308 19.41 -20.40 6.79
N GLU A 309 20.17 -21.26 6.09
CA GLU A 309 21.64 -21.27 6.13
C GLU A 309 22.26 -20.02 5.49
N GLU A 310 21.70 -19.51 4.39
CA GLU A 310 22.25 -18.35 3.67
C GLU A 310 21.75 -17.00 4.20
N LEU A 311 20.49 -16.90 4.61
CA LEU A 311 19.85 -15.66 5.07
C LEU A 311 19.86 -15.51 6.60
N GLY A 312 20.00 -16.61 7.35
CA GLY A 312 19.89 -16.64 8.80
C GLY A 312 18.46 -16.54 9.33
N SER A 313 18.31 -16.41 10.66
CA SER A 313 17.00 -16.34 11.33
C SER A 313 16.22 -15.07 10.93
N TYR A 314 14.97 -15.28 10.52
CA TYR A 314 14.03 -14.22 10.18
C TYR A 314 13.81 -13.26 11.35
N GLU A 315 13.65 -13.79 12.56
CA GLU A 315 13.34 -13.03 13.78
C GLU A 315 14.47 -12.05 14.13
N LYS A 316 15.73 -12.45 13.91
CA LYS A 316 16.90 -11.59 14.14
C LYS A 316 16.96 -10.45 13.14
N GLU A 317 16.77 -10.73 11.85
CA GLU A 317 16.79 -9.69 10.80
C GLU A 317 15.56 -8.78 10.91
N GLU A 318 14.37 -9.30 11.22
CA GLU A 318 13.18 -8.50 11.49
C GLU A 318 13.34 -7.62 12.73
N ALA A 319 13.94 -8.13 13.82
CA ALA A 319 14.23 -7.31 15.00
C ALA A 319 15.23 -6.20 14.70
N GLN A 320 16.27 -6.48 13.90
CA GLN A 320 17.22 -5.48 13.43
C GLN A 320 16.54 -4.41 12.55
N GLU A 321 15.71 -4.82 11.58
CA GLU A 321 14.96 -3.90 10.72
C GLU A 321 13.99 -3.03 11.56
N ARG A 322 13.29 -3.60 12.55
CA ARG A 322 12.43 -2.82 13.47
C ARG A 322 13.19 -1.90 14.43
N ALA A 323 14.47 -2.17 14.71
CA ALA A 323 15.32 -1.33 15.53
C ALA A 323 15.86 -0.09 14.76
N MET A 324 15.88 -0.14 13.42
CA MET A 324 16.28 1.00 12.59
C MET A 324 15.30 2.18 12.73
N THR A 325 15.84 3.39 12.86
CA THR A 325 15.05 4.61 12.83
C THR A 325 14.76 5.06 11.39
N LEU A 326 13.76 5.93 11.23
CA LEU A 326 13.46 6.59 9.93
C LEU A 326 14.65 7.40 9.36
N VAL A 327 15.61 7.79 10.19
CA VAL A 327 16.84 8.47 9.75
C VAL A 327 17.81 7.45 9.16
N ASP A 328 17.91 6.25 9.72
CA ASP A 328 18.77 5.18 9.25
C ASP A 328 18.29 4.67 7.88
N TYR A 329 16.99 4.37 7.74
CA TYR A 329 16.35 4.05 6.46
C TYR A 329 16.61 5.11 5.38
N HIS A 330 16.54 6.38 5.75
CA HIS A 330 16.80 7.48 4.81
C HIS A 330 18.28 7.62 4.43
N THR A 331 19.18 7.37 5.39
CA THR A 331 20.63 7.44 5.18
C THR A 331 21.07 6.30 4.28
N GLN A 332 20.59 5.07 4.53
CA GLN A 332 20.83 3.92 3.67
C GLN A 332 20.32 4.15 2.24
N TRP A 333 19.08 4.63 2.08
CA TRP A 333 18.54 4.95 0.75
C TRP A 333 19.38 5.99 0.00
N LEU A 334 19.89 7.02 0.69
CA LEU A 334 20.80 8.00 0.07
C LEU A 334 22.11 7.35 -0.36
N GLN A 335 22.74 6.53 0.48
CA GLN A 335 23.98 5.82 0.14
C GLN A 335 23.78 4.91 -1.08
N GLU A 336 22.70 4.13 -1.11
CA GLU A 336 22.40 3.17 -2.19
C GLU A 336 21.99 3.85 -3.52
N THR A 337 21.51 5.09 -3.50
CA THR A 337 21.04 5.80 -4.71
C THR A 337 21.86 7.02 -5.13
N GLN A 338 22.80 7.47 -4.31
CA GLN A 338 23.69 8.61 -4.58
C GLN A 338 25.19 8.29 -4.40
N GLY A 339 25.53 7.13 -3.85
CA GLY A 339 26.92 6.67 -3.77
C GLY A 339 27.54 6.44 -5.14
N LEU A 340 28.83 6.77 -5.25
CA LEU A 340 29.69 6.30 -6.34
C LEU A 340 29.75 4.76 -6.33
N PRO A 341 30.06 4.11 -7.47
CA PRO A 341 30.04 2.65 -7.61
C PRO A 341 31.24 1.93 -6.94
N ASP A 342 31.59 2.32 -5.71
CA ASP A 342 32.44 1.49 -4.85
C ASP A 342 31.54 0.47 -4.14
N GLY A 343 31.65 -0.79 -4.56
CA GLY A 343 30.78 -1.90 -4.18
C GLY A 343 30.74 -2.21 -2.69
N SER A 344 29.96 -1.42 -1.93
CA SER A 344 29.84 -1.52 -0.47
C SER A 344 28.41 -1.24 0.04
N SER A 345 27.37 -1.55 -0.75
CA SER A 345 26.02 -1.74 -0.18
C SER A 345 25.97 -3.03 0.64
N PRO A 346 25.57 -2.98 1.93
CA PRO A 346 25.41 -4.19 2.74
C PRO A 346 24.23 -5.08 2.31
N ARG A 347 23.43 -4.68 1.30
CA ARG A 347 22.26 -5.41 0.80
C ARG A 347 22.21 -5.58 -0.72
N GLY A 348 23.32 -5.38 -1.42
CA GLY A 348 23.39 -5.60 -2.87
C GLY A 348 24.66 -5.06 -3.50
N VAL A 349 25.73 -5.84 -3.45
CA VAL A 349 26.99 -5.54 -4.13
C VAL A 349 27.25 -6.60 -5.19
N VAL A 350 27.74 -6.16 -6.34
CA VAL A 350 28.40 -7.00 -7.35
C VAL A 350 29.60 -7.68 -6.69
N GLY A 351 29.38 -8.88 -6.13
CA GLY A 351 30.36 -9.64 -5.35
C GLY A 351 29.83 -10.29 -4.06
N SER A 352 28.71 -9.82 -3.50
CA SER A 352 28.00 -10.60 -2.46
C SER A 352 27.22 -11.73 -3.13
N LYS A 353 27.23 -12.94 -2.54
CA LYS A 353 26.39 -14.07 -3.02
C LYS A 353 24.96 -13.59 -3.27
N HIS A 354 24.42 -13.92 -4.43
CA HIS A 354 23.10 -13.46 -4.82
C HIS A 354 22.07 -14.10 -3.90
N ARG A 355 21.46 -13.32 -3.00
CA ARG A 355 20.41 -13.84 -2.10
C ARG A 355 19.34 -14.52 -2.96
N PRO A 356 18.92 -15.77 -2.63
CA PRO A 356 17.83 -16.41 -3.33
C PRO A 356 16.55 -15.60 -3.14
N HIS A 357 15.76 -15.45 -4.21
CA HIS A 357 14.45 -14.82 -4.11
C HIS A 357 13.46 -15.79 -3.41
N ALA A 358 12.49 -15.24 -2.69
CA ALA A 358 11.44 -16.02 -2.04
C ALA A 358 10.55 -16.73 -3.08
N THR A 359 10.10 -17.93 -2.74
CA THR A 359 9.18 -18.74 -3.55
C THR A 359 7.79 -18.89 -2.89
N PRO A 360 7.11 -17.78 -2.51
CA PRO A 360 5.86 -17.86 -1.77
C PRO A 360 4.75 -18.54 -2.56
N VAL A 361 3.97 -19.37 -1.87
CA VAL A 361 2.79 -20.07 -2.39
C VAL A 361 1.53 -19.31 -1.96
N LEU A 362 0.52 -19.23 -2.82
CA LEU A 362 -0.76 -18.62 -2.48
C LEU A 362 -1.54 -19.51 -1.49
N PRO A 363 -2.26 -18.92 -0.50
CA PRO A 363 -3.14 -19.69 0.36
C PRO A 363 -4.17 -20.53 -0.39
N SER A 364 -4.37 -21.75 0.09
CA SER A 364 -5.62 -22.48 -0.08
C SER A 364 -6.80 -21.62 0.41
N ARG A 365 -7.93 -21.65 -0.33
CA ARG A 365 -9.13 -20.88 0.03
C ARG A 365 -9.71 -21.38 1.35
N VAL A 366 -9.76 -20.50 2.35
CA VAL A 366 -10.49 -20.76 3.60
C VAL A 366 -11.84 -20.04 3.52
N ASN A 367 -12.93 -20.80 3.48
CA ASN A 367 -14.28 -20.25 3.55
C ASN A 367 -14.69 -20.18 5.04
N LEU A 368 -15.02 -18.99 5.52
CA LEU A 368 -15.42 -18.75 6.91
C LEU A 368 -16.86 -18.25 6.96
N VAL A 369 -17.58 -18.55 8.04
CA VAL A 369 -18.93 -18.06 8.30
C VAL A 369 -18.86 -17.01 9.39
N LEU A 370 -19.07 -15.73 9.06
CA LEU A 370 -19.17 -14.65 10.05
C LEU A 370 -20.45 -14.82 10.87
N VAL A 371 -20.28 -15.14 12.15
CA VAL A 371 -21.37 -15.38 13.11
C VAL A 371 -21.60 -14.21 14.06
N ALA A 372 -20.57 -13.43 14.41
CA ALA A 372 -20.75 -12.23 15.24
C ALA A 372 -19.75 -11.10 14.95
N VAL A 373 -20.20 -9.87 15.15
CA VAL A 373 -19.38 -8.65 15.14
C VAL A 373 -19.50 -7.95 16.49
N VAL A 374 -18.37 -7.73 17.17
CA VAL A 374 -18.32 -7.03 18.46
C VAL A 374 -17.56 -5.71 18.33
N LEU A 375 -18.14 -4.63 18.85
CA LEU A 375 -17.52 -3.30 18.94
C LEU A 375 -17.15 -3.01 20.40
N CYS A 376 -15.86 -3.07 20.69
CA CYS A 376 -15.30 -2.80 22.01
C CYS A 376 -15.09 -1.29 22.22
N GLY A 377 -15.03 -0.82 23.47
CA GLY A 377 -14.67 0.57 23.78
C GLY A 377 -15.64 1.65 23.26
N THR A 378 -16.91 1.31 23.04
CA THR A 378 -17.92 2.24 22.46
C THR A 378 -18.49 3.24 23.48
N ALA A 379 -18.61 2.85 24.75
CA ALA A 379 -19.25 3.63 25.82
C ALA A 379 -18.38 4.73 26.48
N GLY A 380 -17.12 4.90 26.05
CA GLY A 380 -16.12 5.70 26.77
C GLY A 380 -16.12 7.22 26.52
N SER A 381 -16.83 7.74 25.52
CA SER A 381 -16.80 9.17 25.18
C SER A 381 -18.20 9.78 25.10
N LYS A 382 -18.37 11.00 25.64
CA LYS A 382 -19.63 11.77 25.58
C LYS A 382 -20.14 12.01 24.15
N LYS A 383 -19.31 11.80 23.11
CA LYS A 383 -19.67 11.89 21.69
C LYS A 383 -19.85 10.52 21.01
N THR A 384 -19.67 9.42 21.73
CA THR A 384 -19.73 8.04 21.20
C THR A 384 -20.83 7.18 21.80
N ASN A 385 -21.64 7.73 22.72
CA ASN A 385 -22.91 7.18 23.21
C ASN A 385 -24.01 7.10 22.13
N SER A 386 -23.61 6.75 20.91
CA SER A 386 -24.46 6.25 19.84
C SER A 386 -25.23 5.05 20.38
N SER A 387 -26.57 5.07 20.21
CA SER A 387 -27.38 3.89 20.51
C SER A 387 -26.87 2.70 19.69
N ALA A 388 -27.00 1.48 20.23
CA ALA A 388 -26.67 0.26 19.53
C ALA A 388 -27.47 0.13 18.20
N ALA A 389 -28.63 0.77 18.12
CA ALA A 389 -29.44 0.90 16.91
C ALA A 389 -28.87 1.82 15.80
N ASP A 390 -27.87 2.68 16.07
CA ASP A 390 -27.25 3.57 15.07
C ASP A 390 -26.21 2.83 14.20
N TRP A 391 -25.51 1.83 14.77
CA TRP A 391 -24.44 1.12 14.06
C TRP A 391 -24.96 0.16 13.00
N ARG A 392 -24.27 0.09 11.86
CA ARG A 392 -24.47 -0.92 10.80
C ARG A 392 -23.12 -1.37 10.26
N ILE A 393 -23.08 -2.61 9.80
CA ILE A 393 -21.89 -3.23 9.23
C ILE A 393 -22.22 -3.63 7.80
N ARG A 394 -21.29 -3.36 6.88
CA ARG A 394 -21.34 -3.85 5.50
C ARG A 394 -20.09 -4.67 5.24
N VAL A 395 -20.27 -5.88 4.72
CA VAL A 395 -19.21 -6.82 4.36
C VAL A 395 -19.18 -6.96 2.85
N GLU A 396 -17.99 -7.00 2.27
CA GLU A 396 -17.75 -7.10 0.84
C GLU A 396 -16.61 -8.11 0.62
N CYS A 397 -16.90 -9.23 -0.05
CA CYS A 397 -15.97 -10.36 -0.24
C CYS A 397 -15.54 -10.45 -1.70
N GLY A 398 -14.26 -10.75 -1.93
CA GLY A 398 -13.63 -10.82 -3.24
C GLY A 398 -13.23 -9.44 -3.76
N ALA A 399 -11.93 -9.13 -3.76
CA ALA A 399 -11.42 -7.82 -4.19
C ALA A 399 -11.45 -7.59 -5.72
N ILE A 400 -11.73 -8.62 -6.53
CA ILE A 400 -11.74 -8.54 -8.00
C ILE A 400 -13.16 -8.72 -8.55
N ARG A 401 -13.62 -7.70 -9.29
CA ARG A 401 -14.91 -7.75 -10.02
C ARG A 401 -14.86 -8.77 -11.17
N PRO A 402 -15.97 -9.45 -11.49
CA PRO A 402 -17.33 -9.23 -10.99
C PRO A 402 -17.71 -10.07 -9.76
N ARG A 403 -16.79 -10.88 -9.19
CA ARG A 403 -17.08 -11.89 -8.15
C ARG A 403 -17.28 -11.30 -6.74
N VAL A 404 -17.82 -10.09 -6.64
CA VAL A 404 -17.97 -9.36 -5.37
C VAL A 404 -19.30 -9.71 -4.72
N ALA A 405 -19.28 -10.38 -3.57
CA ALA A 405 -20.46 -10.58 -2.75
C ALA A 405 -20.56 -9.45 -1.71
N VAL A 406 -21.74 -8.85 -1.57
CA VAL A 406 -21.96 -7.71 -0.66
C VAL A 406 -23.11 -8.01 0.28
N TYR A 407 -22.85 -7.86 1.57
CA TYR A 407 -23.80 -8.11 2.65
C TYR A 407 -23.92 -6.84 3.53
N ASP A 408 -25.09 -6.20 3.55
CA ASP A 408 -25.41 -5.24 4.62
C ASP A 408 -26.01 -6.03 5.79
N LEU A 409 -25.29 -6.14 6.91
CA LEU A 409 -25.66 -7.05 7.99
C LEU A 409 -26.96 -6.58 8.67
N ALA A 410 -27.94 -7.49 8.69
CA ALA A 410 -29.24 -7.27 9.30
C ALA A 410 -29.16 -7.29 10.84
N GLY A 411 -30.22 -6.80 11.50
CA GLY A 411 -30.33 -6.78 12.95
C GLY A 411 -29.98 -5.43 13.60
N THR A 412 -29.75 -5.51 14.92
CA THR A 412 -29.42 -4.39 15.81
C THR A 412 -28.43 -4.89 16.86
N PHE A 413 -27.37 -4.12 17.10
CA PHE A 413 -26.40 -4.45 18.14
C PHE A 413 -27.09 -4.50 19.52
N GLN A 414 -26.69 -5.45 20.35
CA GLN A 414 -27.08 -5.55 21.76
C GLN A 414 -25.93 -5.10 22.66
N ARG A 415 -26.25 -4.57 23.84
CA ARG A 415 -25.24 -4.25 24.86
C ARG A 415 -24.93 -5.51 25.66
N VAL A 416 -23.67 -5.92 25.66
CA VAL A 416 -23.18 -7.05 26.44
C VAL A 416 -22.19 -6.53 27.48
N GLN A 417 -22.33 -6.97 28.72
CA GLN A 417 -21.36 -6.74 29.78
C GLN A 417 -20.46 -7.97 29.86
N ARG A 418 -19.16 -7.81 29.56
CA ARG A 418 -18.17 -8.87 29.77
C ARG A 418 -17.19 -8.45 30.88
N PRO A 419 -16.66 -9.39 31.70
CA PRO A 419 -15.53 -9.09 32.58
C PRO A 419 -14.33 -8.59 31.75
N LYS A 420 -13.55 -7.64 32.27
CA LYS A 420 -12.26 -7.33 31.65
C LYS A 420 -11.31 -8.52 31.85
N ALA A 421 -10.57 -8.87 30.80
CA ALA A 421 -9.55 -9.93 30.84
C ALA A 421 -8.33 -9.60 31.76
N ASP A 422 -8.23 -8.35 32.22
CA ASP A 422 -7.08 -7.76 32.91
C ASP A 422 -7.04 -8.07 34.44
N GLY A 423 -7.63 -9.19 34.86
CA GLY A 423 -7.70 -9.65 36.26
C GLY A 423 -8.55 -8.81 37.24
N ASP A 424 -8.78 -7.53 36.95
CA ASP A 424 -9.60 -6.62 37.76
C ASP A 424 -11.11 -6.87 37.56
N SER A 425 -11.61 -7.82 38.34
CA SER A 425 -13.02 -8.24 38.39
C SER A 425 -14.02 -7.12 38.70
N THR A 426 -13.57 -5.94 39.13
CA THR A 426 -14.45 -4.80 39.43
C THR A 426 -14.85 -3.98 38.20
N LYS A 427 -14.16 -4.13 37.06
CA LYS A 427 -14.40 -3.35 35.84
C LYS A 427 -15.02 -4.18 34.72
N GLN A 428 -16.33 -4.11 34.57
CA GLN A 428 -17.03 -4.66 33.40
C GLN A 428 -16.77 -3.80 32.15
N ALA A 429 -16.47 -4.45 31.02
CA ALA A 429 -16.45 -3.81 29.71
C ALA A 429 -17.85 -3.88 29.09
N VAL A 430 -18.37 -2.73 28.66
CA VAL A 430 -19.60 -2.67 27.84
C VAL A 430 -19.19 -2.78 26.37
N GLU A 431 -19.50 -3.91 25.77
CA GLU A 431 -19.34 -4.19 24.35
C GLU A 431 -20.69 -4.04 23.63
N LEU A 432 -20.65 -3.77 22.32
CA LEU A 432 -21.82 -3.87 21.45
C LEU A 432 -21.66 -5.07 20.53
N GLU A 433 -22.59 -6.02 20.59
CA GLU A 433 -22.51 -7.27 19.84
C GLU A 433 -23.66 -7.39 18.81
N LEU A 434 -23.32 -7.73 17.57
CA LEU A 434 -24.26 -8.05 16.51
C LEU A 434 -24.08 -9.51 16.10
N GLN A 435 -25.03 -10.35 16.49
CA GLN A 435 -25.18 -11.70 15.96
C GLN A 435 -25.60 -11.64 14.49
N CYS A 436 -24.97 -12.47 13.66
CA CYS A 436 -25.07 -12.45 12.20
C CYS A 436 -25.79 -13.71 11.70
N ASN A 437 -26.63 -13.56 10.67
CA ASN A 437 -27.29 -14.68 10.02
C ASN A 437 -26.32 -15.43 9.08
N ARG A 438 -25.29 -16.09 9.66
CA ARG A 438 -24.30 -16.94 8.99
C ARG A 438 -23.81 -16.42 7.63
N VAL A 439 -23.00 -15.36 7.64
CA VAL A 439 -22.52 -14.74 6.38
C VAL A 439 -21.22 -15.39 5.92
N VAL A 440 -21.27 -16.14 4.83
CA VAL A 440 -20.08 -16.79 4.24
C VAL A 440 -19.15 -15.74 3.60
N VAL A 441 -17.87 -15.80 3.95
CA VAL A 441 -16.80 -14.91 3.49
C VAL A 441 -15.56 -15.72 3.05
N TRP A 442 -14.79 -15.19 2.10
CA TRP A 442 -13.65 -15.86 1.47
C TRP A 442 -12.63 -14.84 0.92
N ASP A 443 -11.42 -15.31 0.62
CA ASP A 443 -10.29 -14.54 0.08
C ASP A 443 -10.10 -13.19 0.81
N GLU A 444 -9.97 -12.08 0.07
CA GLU A 444 -10.00 -10.72 0.61
C GLU A 444 -11.42 -10.29 1.02
N VAL A 445 -11.55 -9.87 2.27
CA VAL A 445 -12.81 -9.41 2.85
C VAL A 445 -12.64 -8.00 3.40
N LYS A 446 -13.55 -7.11 3.00
CA LYS A 446 -13.66 -5.73 3.48
C LYS A 446 -14.84 -5.62 4.42
N VAL A 447 -14.61 -5.02 5.58
CA VAL A 447 -15.65 -4.68 6.56
C VAL A 447 -15.72 -3.16 6.68
N GLU A 448 -16.89 -2.59 6.41
CA GLU A 448 -17.18 -1.16 6.55
C GLU A 448 -18.08 -0.90 7.75
N LEU A 449 -17.58 -0.10 8.69
CA LEU A 449 -18.31 0.38 9.86
C LEU A 449 -19.13 1.61 9.47
N ARG A 450 -20.45 1.54 9.63
CA ARG A 450 -21.39 2.61 9.26
C ARG A 450 -22.22 3.04 10.48
N ARG A 451 -22.65 4.29 10.49
CA ARG A 451 -23.71 4.81 11.36
C ARG A 451 -24.87 5.30 10.51
N ARG A 452 -26.11 5.09 10.96
CA ARG A 452 -27.31 5.64 10.31
C ARG A 452 -27.24 7.17 10.27
N SER A 453 -26.74 7.78 11.34
CA SER A 453 -26.61 9.23 11.51
C SER A 453 -25.53 9.89 10.62
N SER A 454 -24.47 9.18 10.23
CA SER A 454 -23.29 9.80 9.60
C SER A 454 -22.61 9.00 8.48
N GLY A 455 -23.20 7.90 8.01
CA GLY A 455 -22.64 7.07 6.95
C GLY A 455 -21.35 6.32 7.35
N SER A 456 -20.40 6.22 6.41
CA SER A 456 -19.14 5.49 6.55
C SER A 456 -18.22 6.10 7.61
N VAL A 457 -17.97 5.35 8.68
CA VAL A 457 -17.16 5.77 9.84
C VAL A 457 -15.71 5.29 9.70
N GLY A 458 -15.54 4.05 9.27
CA GLY A 458 -14.27 3.34 9.19
C GLY A 458 -14.39 2.11 8.32
N TYR A 459 -13.27 1.52 7.94
CA TYR A 459 -13.25 0.21 7.29
C TYR A 459 -11.94 -0.50 7.56
N PHE A 460 -11.86 -1.77 7.21
CA PHE A 460 -10.61 -2.51 7.13
C PHE A 460 -10.77 -3.65 6.12
N TRP A 461 -9.64 -4.12 5.57
CA TRP A 461 -9.56 -5.37 4.84
C TRP A 461 -8.74 -6.40 5.62
N PHE A 462 -9.12 -7.66 5.49
CA PHE A 462 -8.34 -8.83 5.91
C PHE A 462 -8.40 -9.90 4.81
N HIS A 463 -7.62 -10.97 4.96
CA HIS A 463 -7.72 -12.15 4.10
C HIS A 463 -8.04 -13.37 4.97
N THR A 464 -9.04 -14.15 4.58
CA THR A 464 -9.60 -15.28 5.37
C THR A 464 -8.56 -16.30 5.81
N ALA A 465 -7.64 -16.69 4.92
CA ALA A 465 -6.56 -17.63 5.24
C ALA A 465 -5.53 -17.15 6.29
N PHE A 466 -5.66 -15.89 6.77
CA PHE A 466 -4.82 -15.30 7.83
C PHE A 466 -5.67 -14.87 9.05
N VAL A 467 -6.90 -15.34 9.17
CA VAL A 467 -7.67 -15.24 10.43
C VAL A 467 -7.17 -16.36 11.34
N PRO A 468 -6.68 -16.06 12.56
CA PRO A 468 -6.20 -17.09 13.47
C PRO A 468 -7.37 -17.92 14.01
N GLN A 469 -7.11 -19.22 14.18
CA GLN A 469 -7.97 -20.11 14.95
C GLN A 469 -7.69 -19.90 16.44
N VAL A 470 -8.74 -19.84 17.24
CA VAL A 470 -8.73 -19.75 18.70
C VAL A 470 -9.62 -20.87 19.20
N ASP A 471 -9.02 -21.89 19.80
CA ASP A 471 -9.69 -23.13 20.22
C ASP A 471 -10.52 -23.76 19.07
N ASP A 472 -11.85 -23.71 19.18
CA ASP A 472 -12.83 -24.32 18.28
C ASP A 472 -13.37 -23.37 17.18
N HIS A 473 -12.98 -22.09 17.21
CA HIS A 473 -13.50 -21.07 16.30
C HIS A 473 -12.39 -20.18 15.72
N PHE A 474 -12.75 -19.23 14.86
CA PHE A 474 -11.83 -18.27 14.26
C PHE A 474 -12.16 -16.87 14.76
N GLU A 475 -11.15 -16.10 15.19
CA GLU A 475 -11.33 -14.73 15.69
C GLU A 475 -10.40 -13.74 15.00
N LEU A 476 -10.95 -12.61 14.52
CA LEU A 476 -10.14 -11.45 14.10
C LEU A 476 -10.42 -10.25 15.01
N LEU A 477 -9.49 -9.94 15.91
CA LEU A 477 -9.49 -8.74 16.73
C LEU A 477 -8.61 -7.65 16.10
N LEU A 478 -9.22 -6.53 15.69
CA LEU A 478 -8.49 -5.35 15.19
C LEU A 478 -8.62 -4.16 16.16
N PRO A 479 -7.51 -3.68 16.76
CA PRO A 479 -7.52 -2.49 17.60
C PRO A 479 -7.72 -1.20 16.78
N LYS A 480 -8.05 -0.08 17.46
CA LYS A 480 -8.23 1.26 16.86
C LYS A 480 -7.10 1.67 15.92
N SER A 481 -5.86 1.32 16.24
CA SER A 481 -4.64 1.60 15.47
C SER A 481 -4.62 0.93 14.10
N GLU A 482 -5.45 -0.09 13.87
CA GLU A 482 -5.46 -0.97 12.71
C GLU A 482 -6.68 -0.82 11.79
N ILE A 483 -7.61 0.07 12.15
CA ILE A 483 -8.85 0.33 11.40
C ILE A 483 -8.71 1.63 10.59
N ASP A 484 -8.88 1.54 9.27
CA ASP A 484 -8.77 2.67 8.37
C ASP A 484 -9.83 3.74 8.65
N LYS A 485 -9.43 5.01 8.46
CA LYS A 485 -10.08 6.24 8.96
C LYS A 485 -10.13 6.36 10.49
N VAL A 486 -10.45 5.29 11.23
CA VAL A 486 -10.66 5.31 12.70
C VAL A 486 -9.35 5.57 13.46
N ALA A 487 -8.24 4.95 13.06
CA ALA A 487 -6.92 5.19 13.66
C ALA A 487 -6.49 6.67 13.67
N LYS A 488 -6.97 7.46 12.69
CA LYS A 488 -6.66 8.90 12.58
C LYS A 488 -7.24 9.71 13.74
N ASP A 489 -8.23 9.21 14.46
CA ASP A 489 -8.80 9.88 15.64
C ASP A 489 -7.82 9.97 16.82
N ALA A 490 -6.83 9.06 16.91
CA ALA A 490 -5.76 9.16 17.91
C ALA A 490 -4.99 10.49 17.77
N LYS A 491 -4.66 10.89 16.53
CA LYS A 491 -4.01 12.19 16.21
C LYS A 491 -4.87 13.42 16.55
N HIS A 492 -6.13 13.23 16.88
CA HIS A 492 -7.05 14.30 17.29
C HIS A 492 -7.38 14.27 18.79
N GLY A 493 -6.71 13.41 19.57
CA GLY A 493 -6.93 13.27 21.02
C GLY A 493 -8.14 12.40 21.36
N HIS A 494 -8.37 11.31 20.60
CA HIS A 494 -9.40 10.29 20.88
C HIS A 494 -10.83 10.85 21.01
N LYS A 495 -11.14 11.89 20.22
CA LYS A 495 -12.41 12.64 20.30
C LYS A 495 -13.62 11.86 19.80
N LYS A 496 -13.44 10.92 18.87
CA LYS A 496 -14.52 10.15 18.22
C LYS A 496 -14.59 8.68 18.60
N PHE A 497 -13.57 8.11 19.24
CA PHE A 497 -13.55 6.72 19.72
C PHE A 497 -12.65 6.62 20.96
N SER A 498 -12.98 5.75 21.90
CA SER A 498 -12.09 5.41 23.03
C SER A 498 -10.67 5.04 22.54
N PRO A 499 -9.59 5.21 23.34
CA PRO A 499 -8.33 4.52 23.10
C PRO A 499 -8.53 3.02 22.86
N ASP A 500 -9.32 2.38 23.72
CA ASP A 500 -9.60 0.94 23.74
C ASP A 500 -10.67 0.51 22.72
N PHE A 501 -10.95 1.33 21.69
CA PHE A 501 -11.88 0.94 20.64
C PHE A 501 -11.28 -0.18 19.81
N ALA A 502 -12.03 -1.26 19.59
CA ALA A 502 -11.63 -2.37 18.74
C ALA A 502 -12.84 -2.97 18.04
N VAL A 503 -12.60 -3.73 16.98
CA VAL A 503 -13.59 -4.56 16.32
C VAL A 503 -13.12 -6.00 16.40
N ARG A 504 -13.96 -6.88 16.94
CA ARG A 504 -13.75 -8.32 16.97
C ARG A 504 -14.74 -8.97 16.02
N LEU A 505 -14.28 -9.88 15.18
CA LEU A 505 -15.11 -10.70 14.30
C LEU A 505 -14.96 -12.16 14.74
N HIS A 506 -16.07 -12.84 14.98
CA HIS A 506 -16.09 -14.27 15.26
C HIS A 506 -16.59 -15.01 14.02
N PHE A 507 -15.89 -16.09 13.66
CA PHE A 507 -16.26 -16.95 12.55
C PHE A 507 -16.21 -18.42 12.93
N GLU A 508 -17.03 -19.20 12.22
CA GLU A 508 -16.93 -20.66 12.14
C GLU A 508 -16.30 -21.06 10.80
N LEU A 509 -15.83 -22.31 10.66
CA LEU A 509 -15.48 -22.87 9.37
C LEU A 509 -16.75 -23.13 8.54
N ALA A 510 -16.76 -22.77 7.25
CA ALA A 510 -17.93 -23.02 6.40
C ALA A 510 -18.08 -24.51 6.06
N THR A 511 -19.33 -24.98 6.08
CA THR A 511 -19.72 -26.36 5.83
C THR A 511 -20.54 -26.50 4.55
N GLU A 512 -20.86 -27.72 4.13
CA GLU A 512 -21.77 -27.97 3.00
C GLU A 512 -23.17 -27.36 3.22
N GLN A 513 -23.61 -27.25 4.48
CA GLN A 513 -24.89 -26.63 4.84
C GLN A 513 -24.93 -25.14 4.52
N ASP A 514 -23.77 -24.48 4.42
CA ASP A 514 -23.64 -23.07 4.07
C ASP A 514 -23.59 -22.86 2.53
N GLY A 515 -23.89 -23.90 1.74
CA GLY A 515 -23.95 -23.84 0.27
C GLY A 515 -22.58 -23.90 -0.42
N ILE A 516 -21.50 -24.17 0.33
CA ILE A 516 -20.16 -24.40 -0.20
C ILE A 516 -20.05 -25.85 -0.69
N LYS A 517 -19.68 -26.05 -1.96
CA LYS A 517 -19.18 -27.35 -2.42
C LYS A 517 -17.79 -27.56 -1.83
N VAL A 518 -17.67 -28.46 -0.86
CA VAL A 518 -16.37 -28.94 -0.38
C VAL A 518 -15.77 -29.79 -1.51
N PRO A 519 -14.48 -29.59 -1.89
CA PRO A 519 -13.82 -30.51 -2.79
C PRO A 519 -13.84 -31.91 -2.16
N ALA A 520 -14.28 -32.93 -2.91
CA ALA A 520 -14.25 -34.30 -2.42
C ALA A 520 -12.82 -34.62 -1.95
N ALA A 521 -12.68 -35.17 -0.75
CA ALA A 521 -11.40 -35.62 -0.25
C ALA A 521 -10.80 -36.58 -1.28
N VAL A 522 -9.57 -36.28 -1.72
CA VAL A 522 -8.80 -37.25 -2.50
C VAL A 522 -8.47 -38.36 -1.51
N ASN A 523 -9.15 -39.50 -1.64
CA ASN A 523 -8.86 -40.67 -0.82
C ASN A 523 -7.41 -41.07 -1.05
N ALA A 524 -6.58 -40.93 -0.02
CA ALA A 524 -5.20 -41.39 -0.02
C ALA A 524 -5.16 -42.91 0.26
N GLU A 525 -5.78 -43.69 -0.64
CA GLU A 525 -5.68 -45.14 -0.71
C GLU A 525 -5.61 -45.57 -2.19
N GLU A 526 -4.41 -45.47 -2.78
CA GLU A 526 -3.75 -46.50 -3.62
C GLU A 526 -2.28 -46.10 -3.94
#